data_AF-A0A523Q305-F1
#
_entry.id   AF-A0A523Q305-F1
#
_cell.length_a   1.000
_cell.length_b   1.000
_cell.length_c   1.000
_cell.angle_alpha   90.00
_cell.angle_beta   90.00
_cell.angle_gamma   90.00
#
_symmetry.space_group_name_H-M   'P 1'
#
loop_
_entity.id
_entity.type
_entity.pdbx_description
1 polymer ?
#
loop_
_entity_poly.entity_id
_entity_poly.type
_entity_poly.pdbx_seq_one_letter_code
_entity_poly.pdbx_strand_id
1 'polypeptide(L)'
;MATFTLAQIERLKREAKQLRRATSLSHTEALNQIASANGFDNWSLLMKHSDAGELLTSKGVLRPLYFTRTPESMYLSLRKVPEPRDWCATTRSESARVQVQDISQALVSSQNAVEYAIDYMKCLLTVPRFKVYSATITNWEMRSWLPYFLQPLGNGSCILVNRNYKPVGQVANDWARYEEFPQLHLRISDDLRGCITVSGSAVGYLFNDGTSPWSSRAAAQAYLERLGVLQQALN
;
A
#
# COMPACT_ATOMS: atom_id res chain seq x y z
N MET A 1 -22.28 -11.24 15.35
CA MET A 1 -22.32 -11.64 13.92
C MET A 1 -20.93 -12.11 13.54
N ALA A 2 -20.81 -13.24 12.83
CA ALA A 2 -19.51 -13.83 12.49
C ALA A 2 -18.82 -13.04 11.37
N THR A 3 -17.58 -12.62 11.62
CA THR A 3 -16.73 -11.93 10.64
C THR A 3 -15.68 -12.91 10.14
N PHE A 4 -15.46 -12.99 8.83
CA PHE A 4 -14.53 -13.96 8.21
C PHE A 4 -13.28 -13.25 7.72
N THR A 5 -12.11 -13.77 8.09
CA THR A 5 -10.81 -13.30 7.57
C THR A 5 -10.59 -13.79 6.14
N LEU A 6 -9.70 -13.12 5.38
CA LEU A 6 -9.32 -13.54 4.03
C LEU A 6 -8.85 -15.01 3.96
N ALA A 7 -8.12 -15.47 4.97
CA ALA A 7 -7.69 -16.87 5.07
C ALA A 7 -8.86 -17.85 5.25
N GLN A 8 -9.90 -17.45 6.00
CA GLN A 8 -11.12 -18.23 6.17
C GLN A 8 -11.94 -18.27 4.86
N ILE A 9 -12.00 -17.16 4.13
CA ILE A 9 -12.68 -17.12 2.82
C ILE A 9 -11.98 -18.02 1.79
N GLU A 10 -10.66 -18.01 1.74
CA GLU A 10 -9.91 -18.91 0.84
C GLU A 10 -10.09 -20.39 1.22
N ARG A 11 -10.23 -20.69 2.51
CA ARG A 11 -10.60 -22.04 2.97
C ARG A 11 -12.01 -22.42 2.51
N LEU A 12 -13.00 -21.55 2.70
CA LEU A 12 -14.39 -21.79 2.30
C LEU A 12 -14.52 -21.97 0.76
N LYS A 13 -13.74 -21.23 -0.04
CA LYS A 13 -13.67 -21.42 -1.50
C LYS A 13 -13.10 -22.80 -1.87
N ARG A 14 -12.12 -23.32 -1.12
CA ARG A 14 -11.56 -24.67 -1.34
C ARG A 14 -12.58 -25.74 -0.98
N GLU A 15 -13.31 -25.55 0.11
CA GLU A 15 -14.40 -26.43 0.52
C GLU A 15 -15.52 -26.44 -0.55
N ALA A 16 -15.85 -25.29 -1.14
CA ALA A 16 -16.82 -25.20 -2.25
C ALA A 16 -16.38 -25.98 -3.50
N LYS A 17 -15.08 -25.94 -3.81
CA LYS A 17 -14.50 -26.70 -4.92
C LYS A 17 -14.52 -28.21 -4.65
N GLN A 18 -14.34 -28.63 -3.40
CA GLN A 18 -14.45 -30.04 -3.01
C GLN A 18 -15.90 -30.52 -3.05
N LEU A 19 -16.83 -29.70 -2.55
CA LEU A 19 -18.26 -29.98 -2.57
C LEU A 19 -18.79 -30.15 -4.00
N ARG A 20 -18.40 -29.27 -4.92
CA ARG A 20 -18.68 -29.38 -6.37
C ARG A 20 -18.12 -30.66 -7.00
N ARG A 21 -17.04 -31.23 -6.47
CA ARG A 21 -16.48 -32.50 -7.00
C ARG A 21 -17.22 -33.71 -6.44
N ALA A 22 -17.75 -33.60 -5.23
CA ALA A 22 -18.49 -34.65 -4.55
C ALA A 22 -19.98 -34.66 -4.93
N THR A 23 -20.51 -33.56 -5.47
CA THR A 23 -21.93 -33.40 -5.85
C THR A 23 -22.05 -32.85 -7.27
N SER A 24 -23.14 -33.14 -7.97
CA SER A 24 -23.41 -32.62 -9.33
C SER A 24 -23.86 -31.15 -9.36
N LEU A 25 -23.56 -30.38 -8.31
CA LEU A 25 -23.97 -28.98 -8.18
C LEU A 25 -23.09 -28.06 -9.01
N SER A 26 -23.64 -26.94 -9.47
CA SER A 26 -22.85 -25.87 -10.05
C SER A 26 -21.95 -25.22 -8.99
N HIS A 27 -20.89 -24.55 -9.45
CA HIS A 27 -19.96 -23.89 -8.52
C HIS A 27 -20.66 -22.82 -7.67
N THR A 28 -21.61 -22.10 -8.26
CA THR A 28 -22.39 -21.04 -7.59
C THR A 28 -23.30 -21.61 -6.51
N GLU A 29 -23.95 -22.76 -6.77
CA GLU A 29 -24.79 -23.45 -5.78
C GLU A 29 -23.96 -23.98 -4.61
N ALA A 30 -22.79 -24.56 -4.88
CA ALA A 30 -21.88 -25.03 -3.83
C ALA A 30 -21.39 -23.89 -2.92
N LEU A 31 -21.12 -22.70 -3.48
CA LEU A 31 -20.75 -21.51 -2.71
C LEU A 31 -21.92 -20.99 -1.86
N ASN A 32 -23.13 -20.97 -2.41
CA ASN A 32 -24.33 -20.55 -1.67
C ASN A 32 -24.66 -21.53 -0.53
N GLN A 33 -24.50 -22.84 -0.76
CA GLN A 33 -24.72 -23.86 0.27
C GLN A 33 -23.73 -23.71 1.45
N ILE A 34 -22.47 -23.40 1.16
CA ILE A 34 -21.47 -23.09 2.19
C ILE A 34 -21.81 -21.78 2.92
N ALA A 35 -22.31 -20.78 2.21
CA ALA A 35 -22.76 -19.54 2.83
C ALA A 35 -23.93 -19.77 3.80
N SER A 36 -24.93 -20.57 3.40
CA SER A 36 -26.06 -20.93 4.26
C SER A 36 -25.64 -21.73 5.48
N ALA A 37 -24.68 -22.65 5.34
CA ALA A 37 -24.10 -23.38 6.47
C ALA A 37 -23.38 -22.44 7.48
N ASN A 38 -22.93 -21.26 7.03
CA ASN A 38 -22.31 -20.24 7.84
C ASN A 38 -23.28 -19.11 8.27
N GLY A 39 -24.59 -19.29 8.03
CA GLY A 39 -25.63 -18.36 8.47
C GLY A 39 -25.93 -17.19 7.54
N PHE A 40 -25.57 -17.29 6.25
CA PHE A 40 -25.86 -16.26 5.23
C PHE A 40 -26.71 -16.82 4.09
N ASP A 41 -27.64 -16.02 3.56
CA ASP A 41 -28.56 -16.48 2.51
C ASP A 41 -27.86 -16.79 1.18
N ASN A 42 -26.70 -16.17 0.92
CA ASN A 42 -25.91 -16.41 -0.28
C ASN A 42 -24.45 -16.00 -0.10
N TRP A 43 -23.59 -16.47 -1.02
CA TRP A 43 -22.15 -16.21 -0.99
C TRP A 43 -21.80 -14.73 -1.09
N SER A 44 -22.57 -13.94 -1.85
CA SER A 44 -22.35 -12.49 -1.98
C SER A 44 -22.57 -11.75 -0.65
N LEU A 45 -23.55 -12.17 0.16
CA LEU A 45 -23.76 -11.63 1.50
C LEU A 45 -22.65 -12.03 2.46
N LEU A 46 -22.20 -13.29 2.41
CA LEU A 46 -21.04 -13.74 3.19
C LEU A 46 -19.77 -12.93 2.84
N MET A 47 -19.51 -12.70 1.55
CA MET A 47 -18.39 -11.88 1.07
C MET A 47 -18.50 -10.40 1.51
N LYS A 48 -19.71 -9.83 1.50
CA LYS A 48 -19.93 -8.48 2.05
C LYS A 48 -19.54 -8.41 3.53
N HIS A 49 -19.76 -9.49 4.29
CA HIS A 49 -19.36 -9.58 5.70
C HIS A 49 -17.90 -10.00 5.92
N SER A 50 -17.18 -10.44 4.88
CA SER A 50 -15.73 -10.67 4.93
C SER A 50 -14.92 -9.44 4.58
N ASP A 51 -15.42 -8.60 3.66
CA ASP A 51 -14.73 -7.38 3.22
C ASP A 51 -15.09 -6.17 4.09
N ALA A 52 -16.27 -6.15 4.73
CA ALA A 52 -16.71 -5.05 5.59
C ALA A 52 -16.14 -5.11 7.02
N GLY A 53 -15.45 -6.18 7.40
CA GLY A 53 -15.01 -6.42 8.79
C GLY A 53 -13.88 -5.50 9.27
N GLU A 54 -13.02 -5.01 8.37
CA GLU A 54 -11.84 -4.21 8.75
C GLU A 54 -11.88 -2.74 8.29
N LEU A 55 -12.62 -2.43 7.21
CA LEU A 55 -12.61 -1.08 6.62
C LEU A 55 -13.85 -0.23 6.94
N LEU A 56 -14.98 -0.82 7.34
CA LEU A 56 -16.21 -0.07 7.58
C LEU A 56 -16.57 -0.07 9.06
N THR A 57 -16.49 1.09 9.71
CA THR A 57 -17.17 1.30 10.99
C THR A 57 -18.69 1.33 10.76
N SER A 58 -19.47 1.08 11.81
CA SER A 58 -20.95 1.06 11.82
C SER A 58 -21.65 2.35 11.33
N LYS A 59 -20.89 3.35 10.86
CA LYS A 59 -21.35 4.61 10.28
C LYS A 59 -20.88 4.86 8.83
N GLY A 60 -20.28 3.88 8.14
CA GLY A 60 -19.81 4.04 6.76
C GLY A 60 -18.53 4.87 6.61
N VAL A 61 -17.82 5.15 7.70
CA VAL A 61 -16.52 5.85 7.68
C VAL A 61 -15.41 4.81 7.49
N LEU A 62 -14.62 4.98 6.42
CA LEU A 62 -13.41 4.19 6.15
C LEU A 62 -12.40 4.40 7.28
N ARG A 63 -11.85 3.31 7.83
CA ARG A 63 -10.79 3.41 8.84
C ARG A 63 -9.46 3.79 8.18
N PRO A 64 -8.67 4.69 8.79
CA PRO A 64 -7.30 4.96 8.32
C PRO A 64 -6.47 3.68 8.27
N LEU A 65 -5.67 3.53 7.22
CA LEU A 65 -4.74 2.43 7.09
C LEU A 65 -3.51 2.69 7.96
N TYR A 66 -3.20 1.78 8.87
CA TYR A 66 -2.00 1.85 9.70
C TYR A 66 -0.93 0.87 9.23
N PHE A 67 0.33 1.24 9.39
CA PHE A 67 1.44 0.33 9.12
C PHE A 67 1.62 -0.63 10.31
N THR A 68 1.59 -1.95 10.07
CA THR A 68 1.50 -2.98 11.13
C THR A 68 2.68 -3.94 11.21
N ARG A 69 3.73 -3.80 10.37
CA ARG A 69 4.83 -4.78 10.38
C ARG A 69 5.74 -4.62 11.60
N THR A 70 6.16 -5.74 12.14
CA THR A 70 7.20 -5.80 13.17
C THR A 70 8.60 -5.59 12.56
N PRO A 71 9.61 -5.22 13.37
CA PRO A 71 11.00 -5.14 12.92
C PRO A 71 11.52 -6.42 12.26
N GLU A 72 11.11 -7.59 12.75
CA GLU A 72 11.50 -8.89 12.21
C GLU A 72 10.90 -9.10 10.81
N SER A 73 9.61 -8.77 10.64
CA SER A 73 8.96 -8.82 9.33
C SER A 73 9.60 -7.84 8.35
N MET A 74 9.97 -6.64 8.80
CA MET A 74 10.67 -5.65 7.98
C MET A 74 12.09 -6.11 7.60
N TYR A 75 12.79 -6.77 8.52
CA TYR A 75 14.08 -7.37 8.22
C TYR A 75 13.98 -8.47 7.16
N LEU A 76 12.90 -9.26 7.16
CA LEU A 76 12.66 -10.26 6.13
C LEU A 76 12.36 -9.64 4.76
N SER A 77 11.61 -8.53 4.68
CA SER A 77 11.29 -7.85 3.41
C SER A 77 12.49 -7.17 2.75
N LEU A 78 13.55 -6.91 3.53
CA LEU A 78 14.86 -6.44 3.05
C LEU A 78 15.72 -7.54 2.41
N ARG A 79 15.30 -8.81 2.49
CA ARG A 79 16.01 -9.90 1.80
C ARG A 79 15.66 -9.86 0.31
N LYS A 80 16.64 -10.18 -0.53
CA LYS A 80 16.40 -10.36 -1.97
C LYS A 80 15.41 -11.50 -2.16
N VAL A 81 14.44 -11.31 -3.04
CA VAL A 81 13.52 -12.39 -3.40
C VAL A 81 14.28 -13.55 -4.05
N PRO A 82 13.77 -14.79 -3.92
CA PRO A 82 14.36 -15.95 -4.58
C PRO A 82 14.48 -15.76 -6.09
N GLU A 83 15.40 -16.49 -6.72
CA GLU A 83 15.45 -16.53 -8.18
C GLU A 83 14.15 -17.10 -8.75
N PRO A 84 13.56 -16.43 -9.76
CA PRO A 84 12.42 -16.98 -10.48
C PRO A 84 12.84 -18.29 -11.13
N ARG A 85 12.00 -19.31 -11.01
CA ARG A 85 12.24 -20.63 -11.62
C ARG A 85 11.61 -20.73 -13.01
N ASP A 86 11.09 -19.62 -13.51
CA ASP A 86 10.34 -19.57 -14.74
C ASP A 86 11.31 -19.48 -15.92
N TRP A 87 11.03 -20.24 -16.98
CA TRP A 87 11.82 -20.22 -18.22
C TRP A 87 11.69 -18.90 -19.00
N CYS A 88 10.73 -18.05 -18.60
CA CYS A 88 10.59 -16.70 -19.11
C CYS A 88 11.54 -15.76 -18.33
N ALA A 89 12.18 -14.81 -19.02
CA ALA A 89 13.24 -13.93 -18.52
C ALA A 89 12.83 -12.91 -17.42
N THR A 90 11.92 -13.28 -16.52
CA THR A 90 11.51 -12.47 -15.38
C THR A 90 12.71 -12.23 -14.47
N THR A 91 13.07 -10.96 -14.29
CA THR A 91 14.17 -10.60 -13.40
C THR A 91 13.73 -10.71 -11.93
N ARG A 92 14.68 -10.92 -11.00
CA ARG A 92 14.38 -10.86 -9.55
C ARG A 92 13.73 -9.53 -9.14
N SER A 93 14.10 -8.44 -9.82
CA SER A 93 13.52 -7.12 -9.59
C SER A 93 12.03 -7.10 -9.92
N GLU A 94 11.65 -7.68 -11.05
CA GLU A 94 10.25 -7.80 -11.46
C GLU A 94 9.47 -8.73 -10.51
N SER A 95 10.06 -9.85 -10.09
CA SER A 95 9.45 -10.75 -9.11
C SER A 95 9.27 -10.09 -7.73
N ALA A 96 10.14 -9.16 -7.34
CA ALA A 96 9.94 -8.37 -6.13
C ALA A 96 8.81 -7.34 -6.31
N ARG A 97 8.73 -6.70 -7.48
CA ARG A 97 7.70 -5.71 -7.81
C ARG A 97 6.28 -6.28 -7.71
N VAL A 98 6.04 -7.46 -8.29
CA VAL A 98 4.70 -8.09 -8.30
C VAL A 98 4.22 -8.55 -6.93
N GLN A 99 5.11 -8.61 -5.93
CA GLN A 99 4.75 -8.94 -4.55
C GLN A 99 4.26 -7.72 -3.75
N VAL A 100 4.40 -6.50 -4.28
CA VAL A 100 3.96 -5.28 -3.61
C VAL A 100 2.46 -5.10 -3.78
N GLN A 101 1.76 -5.00 -2.65
CA GLN A 101 0.34 -4.75 -2.62
C GLN A 101 0.02 -3.30 -3.03
N ASP A 102 -1.04 -3.13 -3.83
CA ASP A 102 -1.63 -1.81 -4.04
C ASP A 102 -2.44 -1.39 -2.81
N ILE A 103 -2.06 -0.26 -2.22
CA ILE A 103 -2.72 0.29 -1.02
C ILE A 103 -3.39 1.64 -1.29
N SER A 104 -3.36 2.12 -2.54
CA SER A 104 -3.80 3.48 -2.89
C SER A 104 -5.26 3.76 -2.51
N GLN A 105 -6.14 2.77 -2.67
CA GLN A 105 -7.56 2.85 -2.32
C GLN A 105 -7.83 2.69 -0.81
N ALA A 106 -6.89 2.12 -0.07
CA ALA A 106 -7.01 1.95 1.38
C ALA A 106 -6.55 3.18 2.16
N LEU A 107 -5.77 4.07 1.54
CA LEU A 107 -5.37 5.35 2.11
C LEU A 107 -6.54 6.32 2.06
N VAL A 108 -7.09 6.65 3.23
CA VAL A 108 -8.35 7.42 3.36
C VAL A 108 -8.16 8.92 3.26
N SER A 109 -6.92 9.41 3.34
CA SER A 109 -6.57 10.82 3.22
C SER A 109 -5.08 11.01 2.91
N SER A 110 -4.69 12.22 2.48
CA SER A 110 -3.28 12.62 2.37
C SER A 110 -2.55 12.54 3.72
N GLN A 111 -3.20 12.93 4.81
CA GLN A 111 -2.68 12.76 6.17
C GLN A 111 -2.41 11.29 6.49
N ASN A 112 -3.36 10.40 6.20
CA ASN A 112 -3.18 8.97 6.44
C ASN A 112 -2.03 8.38 5.61
N ALA A 113 -1.84 8.83 4.37
CA ALA A 113 -0.70 8.44 3.55
C ALA A 113 0.64 8.88 4.15
N VAL A 114 0.71 10.08 4.71
CA VAL A 114 1.93 10.60 5.36
C VAL A 114 2.20 9.86 6.67
N GLU A 115 1.19 9.61 7.50
CA GLU A 115 1.30 8.83 8.73
C GLU A 115 1.78 7.40 8.45
N TYR A 116 1.17 6.74 7.46
CA TYR A 116 1.60 5.41 7.02
C TYR A 116 3.06 5.40 6.58
N ALA A 117 3.50 6.40 5.82
CA ALA A 117 4.89 6.54 5.38
C ALA A 117 5.84 6.78 6.56
N ILE A 118 5.45 7.60 7.55
CA ILE A 118 6.23 7.84 8.76
C ILE A 118 6.43 6.55 9.56
N ASP A 119 5.35 5.80 9.80
CA ASP A 119 5.42 4.56 10.57
C ASP A 119 6.21 3.47 9.83
N TYR A 120 6.05 3.38 8.51
CA TYR A 120 6.88 2.53 7.65
C TYR A 120 8.37 2.86 7.82
N MET A 121 8.73 4.15 7.71
CA MET A 121 10.13 4.59 7.80
C MET A 121 10.71 4.40 9.20
N LYS A 122 9.93 4.67 10.26
CA LYS A 122 10.34 4.38 11.65
C LYS A 122 10.66 2.90 11.83
N CYS A 123 9.76 2.01 11.39
CA CYS A 123 9.99 0.58 11.46
C CYS A 123 11.23 0.15 10.66
N LEU A 124 11.38 0.64 9.42
CA LEU A 124 12.54 0.37 8.57
C LEU A 124 13.86 0.76 9.24
N LEU A 125 13.89 1.92 9.89
CA LEU A 125 15.09 2.44 10.57
C LEU A 125 15.48 1.64 11.82
N THR A 126 14.57 0.85 12.40
CA THR A 126 14.91 -0.07 13.49
C THR A 126 15.78 -1.25 13.04
N VAL A 127 15.75 -1.61 11.75
CA VAL A 127 16.47 -2.77 11.23
C VAL A 127 17.98 -2.51 11.19
N PRO A 128 18.82 -3.27 11.92
CA PRO A 128 20.25 -2.97 12.06
C PRO A 128 21.04 -2.94 10.74
N ARG A 129 20.75 -3.87 9.83
CA ARG A 129 21.42 -3.96 8.51
C ARG A 129 20.56 -3.26 7.44
N PHE A 130 20.76 -1.96 7.29
CA PHE A 130 20.07 -1.13 6.30
C PHE A 130 20.73 -1.29 4.91
N LYS A 131 20.32 -2.31 4.16
CA LYS A 131 20.70 -2.49 2.74
C LYS A 131 19.47 -2.85 1.92
N VAL A 132 19.08 -1.94 1.04
CA VAL A 132 17.93 -2.10 0.16
C VAL A 132 18.44 -2.34 -1.26
N TYR A 133 18.02 -3.45 -1.88
CA TYR A 133 18.36 -3.76 -3.28
C TYR A 133 17.13 -3.70 -4.15
N SER A 134 17.27 -3.44 -5.45
CA SER A 134 16.16 -3.49 -6.42
C SER A 134 15.40 -4.82 -6.42
N ALA A 135 16.07 -5.91 -6.06
CA ALA A 135 15.49 -7.25 -5.91
C ALA A 135 14.83 -7.52 -4.53
N THR A 136 14.62 -6.49 -3.69
CA THR A 136 13.90 -6.61 -2.41
C THR A 136 12.48 -6.08 -2.54
N ILE A 137 11.55 -6.65 -1.78
CA ILE A 137 10.16 -6.16 -1.75
C ILE A 137 10.14 -4.73 -1.20
N THR A 138 10.91 -4.47 -0.13
CA THR A 138 11.06 -3.15 0.49
C THR A 138 11.47 -2.05 -0.49
N ASN A 139 12.32 -2.33 -1.48
CA ASN A 139 12.65 -1.33 -2.50
C ASN A 139 11.41 -0.89 -3.30
N TRP A 140 10.57 -1.84 -3.70
CA TRP A 140 9.38 -1.54 -4.51
C TRP A 140 8.25 -0.95 -3.68
N GLU A 141 8.10 -1.38 -2.42
CA GLU A 141 7.24 -0.73 -1.44
C GLU A 141 7.62 0.74 -1.28
N MET A 142 8.91 1.04 -1.08
CA MET A 142 9.35 2.42 -0.94
C MET A 142 9.11 3.25 -2.21
N ARG A 143 9.22 2.65 -3.39
CA ARG A 143 8.96 3.35 -4.66
C ARG A 143 7.47 3.59 -4.93
N SER A 144 6.58 2.76 -4.37
CA SER A 144 5.14 2.82 -4.60
C SER A 144 4.35 3.48 -3.47
N TRP A 145 4.73 3.24 -2.21
CA TRP A 145 4.00 3.63 -1.01
C TRP A 145 4.50 4.92 -0.36
N LEU A 146 5.72 5.37 -0.69
CA LEU A 146 6.24 6.59 -0.10
C LEU A 146 5.95 7.82 -0.97
N PRO A 147 5.51 8.95 -0.37
CA PRO A 147 5.42 10.22 -1.07
C PRO A 147 6.77 10.67 -1.63
N TYR A 148 6.82 10.88 -2.93
CA TYR A 148 7.99 11.36 -3.67
C TYR A 148 7.87 12.83 -4.02
N PHE A 149 6.70 13.24 -4.53
CA PHE A 149 6.47 14.58 -5.04
C PHE A 149 5.05 15.06 -4.72
N LEU A 150 4.91 16.36 -4.47
CA LEU A 150 3.63 17.07 -4.46
C LEU A 150 3.30 17.56 -5.87
N GLN A 151 2.58 16.73 -6.62
CA GLN A 151 2.20 17.01 -7.99
C GLN A 151 1.11 18.09 -8.03
N PRO A 152 1.36 19.26 -8.66
CA PRO A 152 0.33 20.28 -8.81
C PRO A 152 -0.82 19.77 -9.68
N LEU A 153 -2.06 20.06 -9.25
CA LEU A 153 -3.30 19.81 -10.01
C LEU A 153 -3.92 21.09 -10.57
N GLY A 154 -3.42 22.26 -10.13
CA GLY A 154 -4.00 23.57 -10.42
C GLY A 154 -4.80 24.13 -9.23
N ASN A 155 -5.11 25.44 -9.27
CA ASN A 155 -5.89 26.14 -8.24
C ASN A 155 -5.33 25.99 -6.81
N GLY A 156 -4.00 25.90 -6.67
CA GLY A 156 -3.34 25.72 -5.37
C GLY A 156 -3.52 24.32 -4.74
N SER A 157 -4.14 23.38 -5.46
CA SER A 157 -4.24 21.99 -5.04
C SER A 157 -3.08 21.16 -5.58
N CYS A 158 -2.68 20.15 -4.82
CA CYS A 158 -1.71 19.14 -5.24
C CYS A 158 -2.13 17.75 -4.77
N ILE A 159 -1.50 16.72 -5.32
CA ILE A 159 -1.67 15.33 -4.93
C ILE A 159 -0.33 14.73 -4.55
N LEU A 160 -0.33 13.87 -3.52
CA LEU A 160 0.83 13.06 -3.17
C LEU A 160 1.02 11.97 -4.22
N VAL A 161 2.19 11.98 -4.89
CA VAL A 161 2.56 10.92 -5.84
C VAL A 161 3.83 10.19 -5.40
N ASN A 162 3.94 8.93 -5.81
CA ASN A 162 5.08 8.05 -5.57
C ASN A 162 6.20 8.25 -6.61
N ARG A 163 7.28 7.47 -6.55
CA ARG A 163 8.49 7.66 -7.40
C ARG A 163 8.19 7.51 -8.90
N ASN A 164 7.12 6.80 -9.24
CA ASN A 164 6.66 6.59 -10.62
C ASN A 164 5.58 7.60 -11.05
N TYR A 165 5.40 8.69 -10.28
CA TYR A 165 4.37 9.72 -10.51
C TYR A 165 2.95 9.15 -10.55
N LYS A 166 2.67 8.10 -9.76
CA LYS A 166 1.32 7.59 -9.52
C LYS A 166 0.83 8.05 -8.16
N PRO A 167 -0.49 8.15 -7.91
CA PRO A 167 -1.05 8.24 -6.57
C PRO A 167 -0.28 7.37 -5.57
N VAL A 168 0.06 7.93 -4.40
CA VAL A 168 0.76 7.19 -3.36
C VAL A 168 0.00 5.90 -3.02
N GLY A 169 0.74 4.79 -2.93
CA GLY A 169 0.20 3.46 -2.72
C GLY A 169 -0.05 2.66 -4.01
N GLN A 170 -0.13 3.32 -5.18
CA GLN A 170 -0.49 2.66 -6.43
C GLN A 170 0.69 1.91 -7.04
N VAL A 171 0.46 0.66 -7.47
CA VAL A 171 1.48 -0.24 -8.04
C VAL A 171 1.24 -0.52 -9.53
N ALA A 172 0.02 -0.29 -10.02
CA ALA A 172 -0.33 -0.48 -11.41
C ALA A 172 0.52 0.38 -12.37
N ASN A 173 0.77 -0.16 -13.57
CA ASN A 173 1.55 0.54 -14.61
C ASN A 173 0.69 1.48 -15.46
N ASP A 174 -0.64 1.39 -15.35
CA ASP A 174 -1.60 2.16 -16.15
C ASP A 174 -1.47 3.66 -15.89
N TRP A 175 -1.89 4.49 -16.86
CA TRP A 175 -1.88 5.95 -16.71
C TRP A 175 -2.59 6.40 -15.44
N ALA A 176 -1.95 7.29 -14.69
CA ALA A 176 -2.53 7.81 -13.46
C ALA A 176 -3.69 8.76 -13.79
N ARG A 177 -4.82 8.55 -13.12
CA ARG A 177 -5.98 9.44 -13.16
C ARG A 177 -6.15 10.04 -11.78
N TYR A 178 -5.56 11.21 -11.55
CA TYR A 178 -5.51 11.81 -10.21
C TYR A 178 -6.89 12.17 -9.67
N GLU A 179 -7.86 12.36 -10.56
CA GLU A 179 -9.28 12.64 -10.26
C GLU A 179 -9.97 11.45 -9.57
N GLU A 180 -9.46 10.23 -9.75
CA GLU A 180 -9.96 9.01 -9.08
C GLU A 180 -9.48 8.91 -7.63
N PHE A 181 -8.62 9.84 -7.16
CA PHE A 181 -8.04 9.85 -5.82
C PHE A 181 -8.22 11.19 -5.08
N PRO A 182 -9.45 11.73 -4.98
CA PRO A 182 -9.69 13.03 -4.34
C PRO A 182 -9.26 13.05 -2.86
N GLN A 183 -9.26 11.90 -2.19
CA GLN A 183 -8.81 11.77 -0.81
C GLN A 183 -7.31 12.05 -0.63
N LEU A 184 -6.50 11.89 -1.68
CA LEU A 184 -5.07 12.18 -1.65
C LEU A 184 -4.74 13.62 -2.06
N HIS A 185 -5.75 14.42 -2.40
CA HIS A 185 -5.56 15.84 -2.71
C HIS A 185 -5.32 16.61 -1.41
N LEU A 186 -4.47 17.63 -1.49
CA LEU A 186 -4.18 18.52 -0.37
C LEU A 186 -3.89 19.93 -0.87
N ARG A 187 -4.06 20.90 0.03
CA ARG A 187 -3.63 22.28 -0.16
C ARG A 187 -2.56 22.60 0.86
N ILE A 188 -1.47 23.18 0.39
CA ILE A 188 -0.28 23.47 1.18
C ILE A 188 0.33 24.75 0.61
N SER A 189 0.78 25.66 1.47
CA SER A 189 1.39 26.92 1.05
C SER A 189 2.72 26.68 0.35
N ASP A 190 3.09 27.57 -0.57
CA ASP A 190 4.36 27.45 -1.29
C ASP A 190 5.58 27.57 -0.36
N ASP A 191 5.50 28.38 0.69
CA ASP A 191 6.54 28.48 1.73
C ASP A 191 6.81 27.11 2.37
N LEU A 192 5.75 26.39 2.72
CA LEU A 192 5.89 25.09 3.37
C LEU A 192 6.35 24.01 2.39
N ARG A 193 5.90 24.08 1.12
CA ARG A 193 6.45 23.24 0.04
C ARG A 193 7.96 23.44 -0.09
N GLY A 194 8.45 24.68 0.07
CA GLY A 194 9.87 24.98 0.15
C GLY A 194 10.57 24.24 1.30
N CYS A 195 10.01 24.28 2.51
CA CYS A 195 10.59 23.64 3.70
C CYS A 195 10.74 22.11 3.59
N ILE A 196 9.83 21.44 2.89
CA ILE A 196 9.89 19.98 2.68
C ILE A 196 10.66 19.57 1.43
N THR A 197 11.11 20.53 0.62
CA THR A 197 11.80 20.23 -0.63
C THR A 197 13.23 19.76 -0.36
N VAL A 198 13.62 18.65 -0.98
CA VAL A 198 15.00 18.19 -0.95
C VAL A 198 15.90 19.15 -1.74
N SER A 199 17.08 19.42 -1.21
CA SER A 199 18.06 20.30 -1.86
C SER A 199 18.44 19.79 -3.25
N GLY A 200 18.60 20.73 -4.19
CA GLY A 200 18.94 20.42 -5.59
C GLY A 200 17.77 19.86 -6.40
N SER A 201 16.53 20.06 -5.98
CA SER A 201 15.33 19.65 -6.71
C SER A 201 14.33 20.79 -6.81
N ALA A 202 13.39 20.68 -7.75
CA ALA A 202 12.28 21.61 -7.86
C ALA A 202 11.38 21.56 -6.60
N VAL A 203 10.61 22.62 -6.38
CA VAL A 203 9.73 22.75 -5.21
C VAL A 203 8.69 21.62 -5.17
N GLY A 204 8.59 20.93 -4.05
CA GLY A 204 7.64 19.85 -3.76
C GLY A 204 8.22 18.44 -3.81
N TYR A 205 9.49 18.25 -4.18
CA TYR A 205 10.15 16.94 -4.15
C TYR A 205 10.63 16.60 -2.74
N LEU A 206 10.19 15.49 -2.17
CA LEU A 206 10.63 15.04 -0.83
C LEU A 206 11.97 14.30 -0.88
N PHE A 207 12.37 13.78 -2.03
CA PHE A 207 13.69 13.20 -2.28
C PHE A 207 13.97 13.18 -3.78
N ASN A 208 15.22 12.89 -4.15
CA ASN A 208 15.67 12.72 -5.54
C ASN A 208 16.59 11.49 -5.65
N ASP A 209 17.14 11.22 -6.83
CA ASP A 209 17.95 10.01 -7.04
C ASP A 209 19.23 9.97 -6.19
N GLY A 210 19.81 11.12 -5.87
CA GLY A 210 20.98 11.24 -4.97
C GLY A 210 20.64 11.14 -3.48
N THR A 211 19.36 11.26 -3.11
CA THR A 211 18.89 11.33 -1.71
C THR A 211 17.75 10.36 -1.43
N SER A 212 17.59 9.34 -2.28
CA SER A 212 16.49 8.38 -2.18
C SER A 212 16.55 7.64 -0.83
N PRO A 213 15.40 7.42 -0.16
CA PRO A 213 15.40 6.88 1.20
C PRO A 213 15.93 5.44 1.29
N TRP A 214 16.00 4.71 0.18
CA TRP A 214 16.60 3.37 0.13
C TRP A 214 18.12 3.37 -0.12
N SER A 215 18.72 4.51 -0.49
CA SER A 215 20.15 4.59 -0.81
C SER A 215 21.06 4.44 0.42
N SER A 216 20.64 5.00 1.56
CA SER A 216 21.38 4.96 2.81
C SER A 216 20.47 5.24 4.00
N ARG A 217 20.93 4.86 5.20
CA ARG A 217 20.23 5.17 6.45
C ARG A 217 20.12 6.68 6.70
N ALA A 218 21.16 7.44 6.37
CA ALA A 218 21.14 8.90 6.52
C ALA A 218 20.09 9.55 5.59
N ALA A 219 19.99 9.08 4.34
CA ALA A 219 18.96 9.53 3.41
C ALA A 219 17.54 9.19 3.90
N ALA A 220 17.36 7.98 4.45
CA ALA A 220 16.10 7.57 5.08
C ALA A 220 15.69 8.46 6.26
N GLN A 221 16.64 8.84 7.12
CA GLN A 221 16.41 9.74 8.25
C GLN A 221 16.03 11.14 7.79
N ALA A 222 16.80 11.72 6.86
CA ALA A 222 16.49 13.04 6.31
C ALA A 222 15.13 13.06 5.59
N TYR A 223 14.75 11.96 4.93
CA TYR A 223 13.42 11.80 4.34
C TYR A 223 12.31 11.74 5.42
N LEU A 224 12.53 11.01 6.51
CA LEU A 224 11.60 10.94 7.64
C LEU A 224 11.39 12.31 8.30
N GLU A 225 12.44 13.12 8.43
CA GLU A 225 12.33 14.50 8.95
C GLU A 225 11.43 15.36 8.05
N ARG A 226 11.60 15.27 6.72
CA ARG A 226 10.73 15.97 5.75
C ARG A 226 9.28 15.50 5.82
N LEU A 227 9.04 14.19 6.01
CA LEU A 227 7.70 13.67 6.26
C LEU A 227 7.09 14.24 7.55
N GLY A 228 7.88 14.41 8.61
CA GLY A 228 7.42 15.04 9.86
C GLY A 228 6.98 16.49 9.67
N VAL A 229 7.72 17.28 8.89
CA VAL A 229 7.33 18.65 8.52
C VAL A 229 6.05 18.64 7.68
N LEU A 230 5.94 17.73 6.71
CA LEU A 230 4.72 17.57 5.91
C LEU A 230 3.51 17.18 6.78
N GLN A 231 3.68 16.28 7.75
CA GLN A 231 2.62 15.90 8.68
C GLN A 231 2.12 17.09 9.51
N GLN A 232 3.04 17.93 10.00
CA GLN A 232 2.67 19.13 10.76
C GLN A 232 1.89 20.14 9.92
N ALA A 233 2.15 20.19 8.62
CA ALA A 233 1.47 21.07 7.68
C ALA A 233 0.04 20.66 7.32
N LEU A 234 -0.26 19.39 7.51
CA LEU A 234 -1.57 18.81 7.20
C LEU A 234 -2.53 18.83 8.39
N ASN A 235 -2.02 19.18 9.58
CA ASN A 235 -2.79 19.32 10.83
C ASN A 235 -3.36 20.73 11.02
#